data_AF-A0A8C6TLJ2-F1
#
_entry.id   AF-A0A8C6TLJ2-F1
#
_cell.length_a   1.000
_cell.length_b   1.000
_cell.length_c   1.000
_cell.angle_alpha   90.00
_cell.angle_beta   90.00
_cell.angle_gamma   90.00
#
_symmetry.space_group_name_H-M   'P 1'
#
loop_
_entity.id
_entity.type
_entity.pdbx_description
1 polymer ?
#
loop_
_entity_poly.entity_id
_entity_poly.type
_entity_poly.pdbx_seq_one_letter_code
_entity_poly.pdbx_strand_id
1 'polypeptide(L)'
;MNGYDLSNIEHWAFSDLSALTELRSNQLTHLTDNMFKGLSNLVLDAACGIRSLQKLNLSFRNRSVLDDALLRSCVNLRELTFHANALGDLSESSLREMTRLTRLEIESNELSRIPVAVRNMSSLTHLSFQSNQITKLKCPDFLNLPSLQELNLNFNTISKLKAFKDLKNLKVLFIERNLLSQLDYTFGTSFPSLVRLNHYDRSLQTIVN
;
A
#
# COMPACT_ATOMS: atom_id res chain seq x y z
N MET A 1 52.66 -7.08 4.11
CA MET A 1 51.98 -7.49 2.85
C MET A 1 50.51 -7.21 3.01
N ASN A 2 49.94 -6.57 2.00
CA ASN A 2 48.77 -5.69 2.06
C ASN A 2 47.50 -6.38 2.57
N GLY A 3 46.97 -5.90 3.69
CA GLY A 3 45.61 -6.20 4.12
C GLY A 3 44.63 -5.49 3.21
N TYR A 4 43.70 -6.23 2.62
CA TYR A 4 42.65 -5.65 1.80
C TYR A 4 41.74 -4.80 2.69
N ASP A 5 41.74 -3.49 2.42
CA ASP A 5 40.85 -2.52 3.04
C ASP A 5 39.42 -2.76 2.55
N LEU A 6 38.54 -3.21 3.46
CA LEU A 6 37.14 -3.52 3.19
C LEU A 6 36.20 -2.34 3.50
N SER A 7 36.73 -1.13 3.67
CA SER A 7 35.93 0.07 3.94
C SER A 7 34.98 0.47 2.80
N ASN A 8 35.22 -0.02 1.58
CA ASN A 8 34.46 0.32 0.38
C ASN A 8 33.94 -0.92 -0.36
N ILE A 9 33.09 -1.73 0.30
CA ILE A 9 32.34 -2.78 -0.40
C ILE A 9 31.16 -2.13 -1.15
N GLU A 10 31.20 -2.17 -2.48
CA GLU A 10 30.17 -1.58 -3.34
C GLU A 10 28.80 -2.27 -3.12
N HIS A 11 27.71 -1.51 -3.26
CA HIS A 11 26.34 -1.97 -2.97
C HIS A 11 25.86 -3.16 -3.84
N TRP A 12 26.60 -3.54 -4.87
CA TRP A 12 26.34 -4.69 -5.74
C TRP A 12 27.28 -5.88 -5.47
N ALA A 13 28.21 -5.79 -4.51
CA ALA A 13 29.19 -6.85 -4.23
C ALA A 13 28.56 -8.22 -3.88
N PHE A 14 27.26 -8.24 -3.59
CA PHE A 14 26.49 -9.42 -3.24
C PHE A 14 25.30 -9.68 -4.17
N SER A 15 25.19 -8.98 -5.30
CA SER A 15 24.07 -9.10 -6.23
C SER A 15 23.95 -10.49 -6.88
N ASP A 16 25.02 -11.28 -6.89
CA ASP A 16 25.09 -12.63 -7.44
C ASP A 16 25.13 -13.76 -6.39
N LEU A 17 24.71 -13.51 -5.14
CA LEU A 17 24.58 -14.53 -4.08
C LEU A 17 23.45 -15.56 -4.30
N SER A 18 23.20 -15.97 -5.54
CA SER A 18 22.44 -17.19 -5.86
C SER A 18 23.11 -18.47 -5.31
N ALA A 19 24.38 -18.38 -4.88
CA ALA A 19 25.20 -19.46 -4.34
C ALA A 19 25.22 -19.60 -2.80
N LEU A 20 24.28 -18.99 -2.06
CA LEU A 20 24.18 -19.12 -0.59
C LEU A 20 23.86 -20.55 -0.07
N THR A 21 23.87 -21.58 -0.93
CA THR A 21 23.84 -22.99 -0.54
C THR A 21 25.14 -23.47 0.12
N GLU A 22 26.26 -22.75 -0.04
CA GLU A 22 27.60 -23.16 0.44
C GLU A 22 28.09 -22.49 1.74
N LEU A 23 27.23 -21.78 2.48
CA LEU A 23 27.60 -21.26 3.81
C LEU A 23 28.01 -22.37 4.80
N ARG A 24 27.63 -23.63 4.54
CA ARG A 24 27.92 -24.78 5.39
C ARG A 24 29.38 -25.27 5.32
N SER A 25 30.14 -24.90 4.29
CA SER A 25 31.51 -25.40 4.05
C SER A 25 32.59 -24.32 4.20
N ASN A 26 32.28 -23.20 4.84
CA ASN A 26 33.19 -22.06 4.99
C ASN A 26 33.89 -22.03 6.36
N GLN A 27 34.95 -21.22 6.49
CA GLN A 27 35.71 -21.04 7.74
C GLN A 27 35.28 -19.79 8.53
N LEU A 28 34.02 -19.35 8.40
CA LEU A 28 33.52 -18.16 9.06
C LEU A 28 33.44 -18.39 10.58
N THR A 29 34.18 -17.60 11.36
CA THR A 29 34.27 -17.72 12.83
C THR A 29 33.49 -16.63 13.58
N HIS A 30 32.96 -15.63 12.86
CA HIS A 30 32.14 -14.55 13.41
C HIS A 30 31.14 -14.05 12.36
N LEU A 31 29.88 -13.92 12.75
CA LEU A 31 28.83 -13.20 12.02
C LEU A 31 28.30 -12.14 12.97
N THR A 32 28.21 -10.88 12.52
CA THR A 32 27.70 -9.79 13.33
C THR A 32 26.19 -9.63 13.16
N ASP A 33 25.52 -9.15 14.21
CA ASP A 33 24.14 -8.73 14.11
C ASP A 33 24.00 -7.69 13.00
N ASN A 34 23.03 -7.90 12.10
CA ASN A 34 22.76 -7.13 10.87
C ASN A 34 23.53 -7.52 9.59
N MET A 35 24.41 -8.52 9.58
CA MET A 35 25.09 -8.95 8.34
C MET A 35 24.14 -9.40 7.23
N PHE A 36 22.93 -9.86 7.59
CA PHE A 36 21.87 -10.25 6.66
C PHE A 36 20.71 -9.25 6.60
N LYS A 37 20.83 -8.09 7.26
CA LYS A 37 19.86 -7.00 7.21
C LYS A 37 19.93 -6.35 5.82
N GLY A 38 19.08 -6.83 4.92
CA GLY A 38 19.11 -6.44 3.50
C GLY A 38 18.83 -7.61 2.57
N LEU A 39 18.99 -8.87 3.01
CA LEU A 39 18.61 -10.03 2.21
C LEU A 39 17.10 -10.10 1.94
N SER A 40 16.26 -9.52 2.80
CA SER A 40 14.83 -9.36 2.51
C SER A 40 14.56 -8.47 1.30
N ASN A 41 15.43 -7.47 1.06
CA ASN A 41 15.34 -6.57 -0.08
C ASN A 41 15.83 -7.30 -1.34
N LEU A 42 16.87 -8.13 -1.23
CA LEU A 42 17.35 -8.98 -2.33
C LEU A 42 16.27 -9.95 -2.82
N VAL A 43 15.51 -10.56 -1.91
CA VAL A 43 14.37 -11.43 -2.26
C VAL A 43 13.26 -10.65 -2.96
N LEU A 44 13.03 -9.40 -2.57
CA LEU A 44 12.02 -8.53 -3.17
C LEU A 44 12.45 -8.02 -4.54
N ASP A 45 13.70 -7.59 -4.70
CA ASP A 45 14.30 -7.22 -5.98
C ASP A 45 14.29 -8.42 -6.95
N ALA A 46 14.65 -9.61 -6.47
CA ALA A 46 14.57 -10.83 -7.26
C ALA A 46 13.12 -11.15 -7.66
N ALA A 47 12.16 -11.05 -6.74
CA ALA A 47 10.75 -11.25 -7.03
C ALA A 47 10.26 -10.24 -8.09
N CYS A 48 10.66 -8.98 -8.00
CA CYS A 48 10.27 -7.95 -8.95
C CYS A 48 10.99 -8.02 -10.30
N GLY A 49 12.12 -8.73 -10.37
CA GLY A 49 12.75 -9.15 -11.61
C GLY A 49 11.97 -10.24 -12.36
N ILE A 50 11.06 -10.96 -11.69
CA ILE A 50 10.20 -11.98 -12.32
C ILE A 50 9.16 -11.26 -13.19
N ARG A 51 9.38 -11.25 -14.51
CA ARG A 51 8.51 -10.54 -15.48
C ARG A 51 7.05 -11.01 -15.47
N SER A 52 6.79 -12.25 -15.05
CA SER A 52 5.45 -12.83 -14.92
C SER A 52 4.78 -12.52 -13.58
N LEU A 53 5.49 -11.96 -12.60
CA LEU A 53 4.94 -11.66 -11.29
C LEU A 53 3.95 -10.50 -11.40
N GLN A 54 2.69 -10.79 -11.11
CA GLN A 54 1.60 -9.83 -11.13
C GLN A 54 0.97 -9.60 -9.75
N LYS A 55 1.23 -10.47 -8.79
CA LYS A 55 0.63 -10.43 -7.47
C LYS A 55 1.72 -10.53 -6.43
N LEU A 56 1.72 -9.63 -5.46
CA LEU A 56 2.71 -9.62 -4.40
C LEU A 56 2.05 -9.34 -3.05
N ASN A 57 2.44 -10.13 -2.06
CA ASN A 57 2.01 -9.97 -0.68
C ASN A 57 3.22 -9.68 0.20
N LEU A 58 3.19 -8.52 0.86
CA LEU A 58 4.24 -8.04 1.75
C LEU A 58 3.73 -7.88 3.19
N SER A 59 2.66 -8.57 3.54
CA SER A 59 2.04 -8.56 4.86
C SER A 59 2.95 -9.15 5.94
N PHE A 60 2.76 -8.73 7.20
CA PHE A 60 3.43 -9.28 8.38
C PHE A 60 4.96 -9.19 8.37
N ARG A 61 5.53 -8.20 7.68
CA ARG A 61 6.98 -7.99 7.62
C ARG A 61 7.49 -7.05 8.73
N ASN A 62 6.62 -6.62 9.64
CA ASN A 62 6.91 -5.69 10.75
C ASN A 62 7.67 -4.42 10.29
N ARG A 63 7.36 -3.95 9.07
CA ARG A 63 8.02 -2.82 8.42
C ARG A 63 7.07 -1.63 8.41
N SER A 64 7.30 -0.69 9.30
CA SER A 64 6.53 0.56 9.40
C SER A 64 6.72 1.52 8.23
N VAL A 65 7.73 1.28 7.38
CA VAL A 65 8.04 2.10 6.20
C VAL A 65 8.22 1.23 4.98
N LEU A 66 7.52 1.62 3.91
CA LEU A 66 7.74 1.11 2.58
C LEU A 66 8.70 2.04 1.83
N ASP A 67 9.94 1.60 1.67
CA ASP A 67 10.92 2.33 0.88
C ASP A 67 10.64 2.14 -0.61
N ASP A 68 10.47 3.24 -1.33
CA ASP A 68 10.20 3.25 -2.78
C ASP A 68 11.30 2.54 -3.57
N ALA A 69 12.55 2.63 -3.09
CA ALA A 69 13.68 1.95 -3.72
C ALA A 69 13.48 0.43 -3.79
N LEU A 70 12.71 -0.15 -2.87
CA LEU A 70 12.45 -1.60 -2.81
C LEU A 70 11.45 -2.08 -3.85
N LEU A 71 10.66 -1.18 -4.42
CA LEU A 71 9.55 -1.54 -5.29
C LEU A 71 9.63 -0.93 -6.69
N ARG A 72 10.64 -0.08 -6.92
CA ARG A 72 10.93 0.55 -8.22
C ARG A 72 10.95 -0.42 -9.40
N SER A 73 11.39 -1.66 -9.18
CA SER A 73 11.51 -2.69 -10.23
C SER A 73 10.23 -3.49 -10.44
N CYS A 74 9.22 -3.37 -9.57
CA CYS A 74 8.01 -4.19 -9.58
C CYS A 74 6.94 -3.68 -10.57
N VAL A 75 7.37 -3.24 -11.75
CA VAL A 75 6.56 -2.48 -12.73
C VAL A 75 5.42 -3.28 -13.36
N ASN A 76 5.43 -4.61 -13.21
CA ASN A 76 4.42 -5.52 -13.79
C ASN A 76 3.33 -5.92 -12.81
N LEU A 77 3.39 -5.48 -11.55
CA LEU A 77 2.39 -5.83 -10.56
C LEU A 77 1.00 -5.29 -10.94
N ARG A 78 0.01 -6.14 -10.71
CA ARG A 78 -1.42 -5.88 -10.83
C ARG A 78 -2.11 -5.86 -9.47
N GLU A 79 -1.62 -6.67 -8.54
CA GLU A 79 -2.18 -6.76 -7.19
C GLU A 79 -1.07 -6.67 -6.15
N LEU A 80 -1.25 -5.78 -5.16
CA LEU A 80 -0.33 -5.60 -4.06
C LEU A 80 -1.07 -5.53 -2.74
N THR A 81 -0.61 -6.31 -1.78
CA THR A 81 -1.22 -6.42 -0.44
C THR A 81 -0.19 -6.15 0.65
N PHE A 82 -0.57 -5.28 1.59
CA PHE A 82 0.16 -4.90 2.79
C PHE A 82 -0.75 -4.99 4.00
N HIS A 83 -0.78 -6.15 4.64
CA HIS A 83 -1.55 -6.35 5.86
C HIS A 83 -0.65 -6.36 7.10
N ALA A 84 -1.05 -5.68 8.17
CA ALA A 84 -0.39 -5.73 9.48
C ALA A 84 1.13 -5.43 9.45
N ASN A 85 1.49 -4.25 8.94
CA ASN A 85 2.88 -3.79 8.86
C ASN A 85 3.18 -2.55 9.71
N ALA A 86 2.23 -2.03 10.49
CA ALA A 86 2.36 -0.76 11.21
C ALA A 86 2.74 0.42 10.27
N LEU A 87 2.26 0.39 9.03
CA LEU A 87 2.55 1.42 8.03
C LEU A 87 1.78 2.71 8.36
N GLY A 88 2.49 3.82 8.60
CA GLY A 88 1.88 5.10 9.00
C GLY A 88 1.60 6.07 7.85
N ASP A 89 2.34 6.00 6.75
CA ASP A 89 2.15 6.85 5.56
C ASP A 89 2.76 6.20 4.30
N LEU A 90 2.34 6.67 3.11
CA LEU A 90 3.04 6.47 1.84
C LEU A 90 3.16 7.82 1.12
N SER A 91 4.40 8.23 0.86
CA SER A 91 4.70 9.48 0.17
C SER A 91 4.31 9.40 -1.30
N GLU A 92 4.27 10.54 -1.99
CA GLU A 92 3.97 10.57 -3.43
C GLU A 92 4.97 9.76 -4.28
N SER A 93 6.22 9.69 -3.83
CA SER A 93 7.23 8.84 -4.44
C SER A 93 6.96 7.35 -4.21
N SER A 94 6.37 6.97 -3.08
CA SER A 94 6.07 5.56 -2.79
C SER A 94 5.17 4.97 -3.89
N LEU A 95 5.59 3.82 -4.43
CA LEU A 95 4.80 3.07 -5.41
C LEU A 95 4.60 3.81 -6.75
N ARG A 96 5.38 4.86 -7.04
CA ARG A 96 5.24 5.70 -8.24
C ARG A 96 5.31 4.89 -9.54
N GLU A 97 6.14 3.87 -9.57
CA GLU A 97 6.35 3.02 -10.75
C GLU A 97 5.24 1.98 -10.95
N MET A 98 4.31 1.84 -9.99
CA MET A 98 3.24 0.83 -10.00
C MET A 98 1.99 1.25 -10.78
N THR A 99 2.19 1.85 -11.95
CA THR A 99 1.13 2.41 -12.82
C THR A 99 0.13 1.37 -13.34
N ARG A 100 0.49 0.09 -13.29
CA ARG A 100 -0.31 -1.05 -13.79
C ARG A 100 -1.16 -1.73 -12.72
N LEU A 101 -1.05 -1.31 -11.46
CA LEU A 101 -1.83 -1.87 -10.36
C LEU A 101 -3.33 -1.68 -10.60
N THR A 102 -4.07 -2.77 -10.46
CA THR A 102 -5.54 -2.80 -10.52
C THR A 102 -6.16 -3.06 -9.16
N ARG A 103 -5.41 -3.63 -8.20
CA ARG A 103 -5.81 -3.88 -6.81
C ARG A 103 -4.71 -3.49 -5.84
N LEU A 104 -5.04 -2.65 -4.87
CA LEU A 104 -4.17 -2.30 -3.76
C LEU A 104 -4.92 -2.46 -2.43
N GLU A 105 -4.35 -3.25 -1.52
CA GLU A 105 -4.93 -3.49 -0.20
C GLU A 105 -3.89 -3.16 0.87
N ILE A 106 -4.14 -2.11 1.65
CA ILE A 106 -3.28 -1.67 2.75
C ILE A 106 -4.13 -1.70 4.02
N GLU A 107 -4.23 -2.89 4.60
CA GLU A 107 -5.20 -3.17 5.66
C GLU A 107 -4.53 -3.42 7.00
N SER A 108 -5.21 -3.12 8.11
CA SER A 108 -4.65 -3.33 9.45
C SER A 108 -3.30 -2.63 9.63
N ASN A 109 -3.21 -1.37 9.22
CA ASN A 109 -2.03 -0.52 9.36
C ASN A 109 -2.36 0.72 10.21
N GLU A 110 -1.45 1.70 10.23
CA GLU A 110 -1.53 2.88 11.08
C GLU A 110 -1.74 4.16 10.25
N LEU A 111 -2.31 4.04 9.05
CA LEU A 111 -2.55 5.18 8.17
C LEU A 111 -3.55 6.13 8.84
N SER A 112 -3.14 7.39 9.04
CA SER A 112 -3.99 8.45 9.60
C SER A 112 -4.76 9.23 8.52
N ARG A 113 -4.40 9.04 7.25
CA ARG A 113 -4.96 9.69 6.06
C ARG A 113 -4.80 8.78 4.83
N ILE A 114 -5.53 9.11 3.76
CA ILE A 114 -5.28 8.49 2.45
C ILE A 114 -3.89 8.92 1.96
N PRO A 115 -3.00 7.98 1.60
CA PRO A 115 -1.67 8.32 1.13
C PRO A 115 -1.69 8.99 -0.24
N VAL A 116 -0.78 9.94 -0.47
CA VAL A 116 -0.74 10.70 -1.75
C VAL A 116 -0.37 9.79 -2.93
N ALA A 117 0.42 8.74 -2.67
CA ALA A 117 0.83 7.71 -3.63
C ALA A 117 -0.30 7.20 -4.53
N VAL A 118 -1.52 7.01 -3.99
CA VAL A 118 -2.62 6.40 -4.75
C VAL A 118 -3.05 7.23 -5.95
N ARG A 119 -2.81 8.54 -5.94
CA ARG A 119 -3.17 9.45 -7.04
C ARG A 119 -2.41 9.16 -8.33
N ASN A 120 -1.31 8.40 -8.25
CA ASN A 120 -0.53 7.99 -9.41
C ASN A 120 -1.04 6.68 -10.05
N MET A 121 -2.05 6.04 -9.46
CA MET A 121 -2.49 4.68 -9.82
C MET A 121 -3.81 4.67 -10.59
N SER A 122 -3.82 5.30 -11.77
CA SER A 122 -5.03 5.48 -12.61
C SER A 122 -5.71 4.19 -13.08
N SER A 123 -4.99 3.06 -13.03
CA SER A 123 -5.47 1.72 -13.35
C SER A 123 -6.22 1.03 -12.20
N LEU A 124 -6.21 1.59 -10.98
CA LEU A 124 -6.86 0.95 -9.83
C LEU A 124 -8.35 0.78 -10.05
N THR A 125 -8.81 -0.44 -9.78
CA THR A 125 -10.23 -0.82 -9.80
C THR A 125 -10.73 -1.19 -8.40
N HIS A 126 -9.82 -1.67 -7.54
CA HIS A 126 -10.10 -2.04 -6.15
C HIS A 126 -9.05 -1.40 -5.23
N LEU A 127 -9.52 -0.70 -4.20
CA LEU A 127 -8.66 -0.05 -3.21
C LEU A 127 -9.21 -0.31 -1.80
N SER A 128 -8.38 -0.85 -0.92
CA SER A 128 -8.75 -1.08 0.48
C SER A 128 -7.77 -0.42 1.44
N PHE A 129 -8.33 0.34 2.37
CA PHE A 129 -7.66 0.85 3.57
C PHE A 129 -8.38 0.39 4.84
N GLN A 130 -9.01 -0.78 4.79
CA GLN A 130 -9.73 -1.34 5.92
C GLN A 130 -8.86 -1.43 7.17
N SER A 131 -9.43 -1.15 8.34
CA SER A 131 -8.72 -1.27 9.63
C SER A 131 -7.47 -0.40 9.69
N ASN A 132 -7.63 0.90 9.41
CA ASN A 132 -6.59 1.90 9.62
C ASN A 132 -7.08 2.96 10.63
N GLN A 133 -6.37 4.06 10.75
CA GLN A 133 -6.68 5.16 11.66
C GLN A 133 -7.08 6.43 10.89
N ILE A 134 -7.68 6.28 9.69
CA ILE A 134 -8.00 7.40 8.82
C ILE A 134 -9.11 8.23 9.47
N THR A 135 -8.80 9.50 9.78
CA THR A 135 -9.74 10.40 10.48
C THR A 135 -10.49 11.33 9.53
N LYS A 136 -9.86 11.70 8.41
CA LYS A 136 -10.36 12.73 7.49
C LYS A 136 -10.06 12.36 6.04
N LEU A 137 -11.04 12.63 5.19
CA LEU A 137 -10.92 12.61 3.74
C LEU A 137 -10.87 14.04 3.22
N LYS A 138 -9.90 14.34 2.36
CA LYS A 138 -9.71 15.64 1.70
C LYS A 138 -10.04 15.48 0.23
N CYS A 139 -10.64 16.50 -0.40
CA CYS A 139 -11.03 16.48 -1.81
C CYS A 139 -10.01 15.84 -2.79
N PRO A 140 -8.69 16.10 -2.69
CA PRO A 140 -7.72 15.51 -3.62
C PRO A 140 -7.36 14.05 -3.31
N ASP A 141 -7.81 13.43 -2.23
CA ASP A 141 -7.33 12.10 -1.78
C ASP A 141 -7.54 11.00 -2.81
N PHE A 142 -8.62 11.07 -3.59
CA PHE A 142 -8.93 10.12 -4.66
C PHE A 142 -8.84 10.73 -6.06
N LEU A 143 -8.09 11.83 -6.19
CA LEU A 143 -7.84 12.45 -7.49
C LEU A 143 -7.14 11.44 -8.43
N ASN A 144 -7.48 11.48 -9.72
CA ASN A 144 -6.89 10.63 -10.76
C ASN A 144 -7.12 9.12 -10.59
N LEU A 145 -8.23 8.72 -9.97
CA LEU A 145 -8.67 7.33 -9.89
C LEU A 145 -9.93 7.06 -10.75
N PRO A 146 -9.88 7.32 -12.08
CA PRO A 146 -11.08 7.24 -12.92
C PRO A 146 -11.62 5.81 -13.04
N SER A 147 -10.78 4.79 -12.85
CA SER A 147 -11.13 3.38 -13.03
C SER A 147 -11.65 2.71 -11.75
N LEU A 148 -11.63 3.41 -10.61
CA LEU A 148 -11.93 2.80 -9.32
C LEU A 148 -13.40 2.42 -9.22
N GLN A 149 -13.66 1.15 -8.89
CA GLN A 149 -15.02 0.57 -8.81
C GLN A 149 -15.39 0.15 -7.40
N GLU A 150 -14.40 -0.24 -6.60
CA GLU A 150 -14.59 -0.67 -5.21
C GLU A 150 -13.60 0.04 -4.29
N LEU A 151 -14.15 0.64 -3.23
CA LEU A 151 -13.37 1.31 -2.20
C LEU A 151 -13.81 0.81 -0.81
N ASN A 152 -12.86 0.28 -0.05
CA ASN A 152 -13.09 -0.18 1.31
C ASN A 152 -12.37 0.72 2.33
N LEU A 153 -13.16 1.39 3.16
CA LEU A 153 -12.73 2.27 4.25
C LEU A 153 -13.31 1.80 5.59
N ASN A 154 -13.75 0.55 5.70
CA ASN A 154 -14.28 0.00 6.94
C ASN A 154 -13.28 0.10 8.08
N PHE A 155 -13.77 0.18 9.32
CA PHE A 155 -12.95 0.20 10.53
C PHE A 155 -11.89 1.32 10.50
N ASN A 156 -12.34 2.53 10.23
CA ASN A 156 -11.52 3.75 10.34
C ASN A 156 -12.21 4.72 11.33
N THR A 157 -11.77 5.98 11.38
CA THR A 157 -12.35 7.00 12.27
C THR A 157 -12.90 8.20 11.48
N ILE A 158 -13.41 7.93 10.27
CA ILE A 158 -13.89 8.95 9.35
C ILE A 158 -15.21 9.53 9.88
N SER A 159 -15.26 10.85 10.03
CA SER A 159 -16.45 11.56 10.52
C SER A 159 -17.26 12.27 9.42
N LYS A 160 -16.68 12.42 8.22
CA LYS A 160 -17.34 13.08 7.07
C LYS A 160 -16.91 12.44 5.76
N LEU A 161 -17.89 12.19 4.88
CA LEU A 161 -17.64 11.66 3.54
C LEU A 161 -17.44 12.80 2.53
N LYS A 162 -16.19 13.21 2.35
CA LYS A 162 -15.76 14.13 1.29
C LYS A 162 -14.77 13.41 0.35
N ALA A 163 -14.48 14.00 -0.81
CA ALA A 163 -13.48 13.55 -1.79
C ALA A 163 -13.90 12.53 -2.86
N PHE A 164 -15.19 12.25 -3.01
CA PHE A 164 -15.65 11.19 -3.93
C PHE A 164 -16.08 11.70 -5.32
N LYS A 165 -16.15 13.03 -5.53
CA LYS A 165 -16.62 13.66 -6.77
C LYS A 165 -15.95 13.13 -8.04
N ASP A 166 -14.66 12.81 -7.97
CA ASP A 166 -13.88 12.35 -9.14
C ASP A 166 -13.97 10.84 -9.38
N LEU A 167 -14.57 10.09 -8.45
CA LEU A 167 -14.74 8.64 -8.52
C LEU A 167 -15.97 8.24 -9.35
N LYS A 168 -15.95 8.64 -10.63
CA LYS A 168 -17.08 8.49 -11.56
C LYS A 168 -17.51 7.04 -11.82
N ASN A 169 -16.65 6.06 -11.55
CA ASN A 169 -16.93 4.64 -11.76
C ASN A 169 -17.09 3.83 -10.46
N LEU A 170 -17.10 4.51 -9.30
CA LEU A 170 -17.23 3.82 -8.01
C LEU A 170 -18.62 3.25 -7.87
N LYS A 171 -18.70 1.92 -7.75
CA LYS A 171 -19.94 1.14 -7.64
C LYS A 171 -20.18 0.67 -6.21
N VAL A 172 -19.12 0.37 -5.47
CA VAL A 172 -19.21 -0.21 -4.13
C VAL A 172 -18.33 0.59 -3.17
N LEU A 173 -18.95 1.08 -2.09
CA LEU A 173 -18.27 1.78 -1.01
C LEU A 173 -18.57 1.09 0.31
N PHE A 174 -17.52 0.68 1.02
CA PHE A 174 -17.61 0.14 2.37
C PHE A 174 -17.10 1.17 3.39
N ILE A 175 -17.94 1.52 4.36
CA ILE A 175 -17.66 2.55 5.39
C ILE A 175 -18.16 2.14 6.77
N GLU A 176 -18.44 0.85 6.98
CA GLU A 176 -18.82 0.28 8.27
C GLU A 176 -17.82 0.62 9.38
N ARG A 177 -18.34 0.84 10.59
CA ARG A 177 -17.55 1.13 11.79
C ARG A 177 -16.57 2.29 11.59
N ASN A 178 -17.13 3.40 11.12
CA ASN A 178 -16.51 4.73 11.15
C ASN A 178 -17.19 5.58 12.25
N LEU A 179 -17.05 6.91 12.19
CA LEU A 179 -17.65 7.86 13.14
C LEU A 179 -18.64 8.78 12.43
N LEU A 180 -19.42 8.23 11.50
CA LEU A 180 -20.30 9.01 10.64
C LEU A 180 -21.62 9.26 11.37
N SER A 181 -21.87 10.50 11.77
CA SER A 181 -23.13 10.87 12.43
C SER A 181 -24.26 11.21 11.45
N GLN A 182 -23.91 11.63 10.23
CA GLN A 182 -24.87 11.99 9.19
C GLN A 182 -24.23 11.89 7.80
N LEU A 183 -25.05 11.59 6.80
CA LEU A 183 -24.71 11.86 5.40
C LEU A 183 -25.16 13.29 5.08
N ASP A 184 -24.26 14.11 4.54
CA ASP A 184 -24.66 15.45 4.12
C ASP A 184 -25.45 15.41 2.80
N TYR A 185 -26.12 16.53 2.48
CA TYR A 185 -26.93 16.67 1.26
C TYR A 185 -26.12 16.56 -0.04
N THR A 186 -24.78 16.59 0.03
CA THR A 186 -23.89 16.42 -1.13
C THR A 186 -23.55 14.96 -1.40
N PHE A 187 -24.01 14.03 -0.55
CA PHE A 187 -23.79 12.61 -0.73
C PHE A 187 -24.31 12.14 -2.11
N GLY A 188 -25.58 12.39 -2.44
CA GLY A 188 -26.16 11.96 -3.72
C GLY A 188 -25.42 12.49 -4.95
N THR A 189 -24.91 13.73 -4.90
CA THR A 189 -24.16 14.33 -6.02
C THR A 189 -22.70 13.90 -6.07
N SER A 190 -22.14 13.40 -4.96
CA SER A 190 -20.77 12.91 -4.87
C SER A 190 -20.60 11.48 -5.38
N PHE A 191 -21.69 10.74 -5.59
CA PHE A 191 -21.70 9.31 -5.88
C PHE A 191 -22.62 8.94 -7.05
N PRO A 192 -22.40 9.48 -8.27
CA PRO A 192 -23.32 9.30 -9.39
C PRO A 192 -23.48 7.84 -9.86
N SER A 193 -22.50 6.98 -9.58
CA SER A 193 -22.45 5.59 -10.06
C SER A 193 -22.53 4.55 -8.95
N LEU A 194 -22.77 4.98 -7.70
CA LEU A 194 -22.73 4.09 -6.54
C LEU A 194 -23.96 3.19 -6.53
N VAL A 195 -23.72 1.87 -6.56
CA VAL A 195 -24.75 0.83 -6.56
C VAL A 195 -24.97 0.28 -5.15
N ARG A 196 -23.90 0.16 -4.36
CA ARG A 196 -23.94 -0.40 -3.02
C ARG A 196 -23.13 0.43 -2.03
N LEU A 197 -23.81 0.93 -1.00
CA LEU A 197 -23.20 1.48 0.20
C LEU A 197 -23.31 0.44 1.32
N ASN A 198 -22.18 -0.11 1.75
CA ASN A 198 -22.16 -0.94 2.96
C ASN A 198 -21.80 -0.05 4.15
N HIS A 199 -22.81 0.24 4.96
CA HIS A 199 -22.65 0.88 6.24
C HIS A 199 -23.28 0.00 7.33
N TYR A 200 -22.64 -0.07 8.50
CA TYR A 200 -23.27 -0.51 9.73
C TYR A 200 -22.84 0.48 10.82
N ASP A 201 -23.40 1.68 10.74
CA ASP A 201 -23.22 2.71 11.76
C ASP A 201 -24.59 3.04 12.33
N ARG A 202 -24.82 2.63 13.59
CA ARG A 202 -26.11 2.80 14.29
C ARG A 202 -26.45 4.27 14.52
N SER A 203 -25.48 5.18 14.36
CA SER A 203 -25.67 6.62 14.53
C SER A 203 -26.03 7.34 13.23
N LEU A 204 -25.93 6.67 12.08
CA LEU A 204 -26.14 7.30 10.78
C LEU A 204 -27.63 7.56 10.53
N GLN A 205 -28.06 8.79 10.77
CA GLN A 205 -29.40 9.23 10.35
C GLN A 205 -29.37 9.52 8.84
N THR A 206 -30.23 8.84 8.08
CA THR A 206 -30.42 9.14 6.66
C THR A 206 -31.30 10.39 6.55
N ILE A 207 -30.72 11.54 6.17
CA ILE A 207 -31.53 12.70 5.77
C ILE A 207 -31.98 12.43 4.34
N VAL A 208 -33.15 11.81 4.21
CA VAL A 208 -33.83 11.64 2.91
C VAL A 208 -34.55 12.96 2.62
N ASN A 209 -34.13 13.65 1.56
CA ASN A 209 -34.98 14.63 0.87
C ASN A 209 -35.52 13.97 -0.39
#